data_AF-A0A218WQG1-F1
#
_entry.id   AF-A0A218WQG1-F1
#
_cell.length_a   1.000
_cell.length_b   1.000
_cell.length_c   1.000
_cell.angle_alpha   90.00
_cell.angle_beta   90.00
_cell.angle_gamma   90.00
#
_symmetry.space_group_name_H-M   'P 1'
#
loop_
_entity.id
_entity.type
_entity.pdbx_description
1 polymer ?
#
loop_
_entity_poly.entity_id
_entity_poly.type
_entity_poly.pdbx_seq_one_letter_code
_entity_poly.pdbx_strand_id
1 'polypeptide(L)'
;MVEENHLPDIVTHNTLLGALCKEGMVNEAVQLLQLCGTSFAPSLISYNILIDGFAKTGDMKKAMSIYDEMMGNGIKADDITHRSLFWGFFRANLLEEAVDILKGDGQKESQDWIHDQ
;
A
#
# COMPACT_ATOMS: atom_id res chain seq x y z
N MET A 1 -6.52 27.73 -27.58
CA MET A 1 -6.79 26.70 -26.56
C MET A 1 -5.44 26.16 -26.16
N VAL A 2 -4.93 26.61 -25.02
CA VAL A 2 -3.64 26.14 -24.52
C VAL A 2 -3.92 24.78 -23.89
N GLU A 3 -3.53 23.70 -24.56
CA GLU A 3 -3.37 22.42 -23.89
C GLU A 3 -2.20 22.59 -22.93
N GLU A 4 -2.51 23.00 -21.71
CA GLU A 4 -1.53 22.94 -20.64
C GLU A 4 -1.27 21.47 -20.36
N ASN A 5 -0.13 20.99 -20.85
CA ASN A 5 0.37 19.64 -20.65
C ASN A 5 0.81 19.49 -19.18
N HIS A 6 -0.16 19.49 -18.26
CA HIS A 6 0.07 19.20 -16.86
C HIS A 6 0.38 17.71 -16.76
N LEU A 7 1.67 17.39 -16.68
CA LEU A 7 2.09 16.05 -16.32
C LEU A 7 1.37 15.68 -15.02
N PRO A 8 0.63 14.57 -14.98
CA PRO A 8 -0.09 14.17 -13.78
C PRO A 8 0.89 14.10 -12.62
N ASP A 9 0.62 14.86 -11.57
CA ASP A 9 1.41 14.82 -10.34
C ASP A 9 1.05 13.60 -9.50
N ILE A 10 1.76 13.39 -8.40
CA ILE A 10 1.52 12.24 -7.50
C ILE A 10 0.08 12.24 -6.93
N VAL A 11 -0.52 13.43 -6.78
CA VAL A 11 -1.90 13.59 -6.28
C VAL A 11 -2.91 13.09 -7.31
N THR A 12 -2.70 13.45 -8.57
CA THR A 12 -3.53 13.00 -9.71
C THR A 12 -3.46 11.48 -9.84
N HIS A 13 -2.27 10.91 -9.73
CA HIS A 13 -2.07 9.46 -9.75
C HIS A 13 -2.75 8.74 -8.59
N ASN A 14 -2.56 9.21 -7.35
CA ASN A 14 -3.23 8.63 -6.19
C ASN A 14 -4.76 8.73 -6.29
N THR A 15 -5.26 9.82 -6.87
CA THR A 15 -6.71 9.99 -7.11
C THR A 15 -7.23 8.95 -8.10
N LEU A 16 -6.51 8.71 -9.21
CA LEU A 16 -6.85 7.69 -10.21
C LEU A 16 -6.77 6.27 -9.63
N LEU A 17 -5.73 5.96 -8.86
CA LEU A 17 -5.61 4.69 -8.15
C LEU A 17 -6.83 4.45 -7.24
N GLY A 18 -7.19 5.45 -6.44
CA GLY A 18 -8.34 5.36 -5.54
C GLY A 18 -9.67 5.18 -6.28
N ALA A 19 -9.84 5.83 -7.44
CA ALA A 19 -11.03 5.67 -8.28
C ALA A 19 -11.11 4.26 -8.86
N LEU A 20 -10.02 3.73 -9.42
CA LEU A 20 -9.96 2.38 -9.98
C LEU A 20 -10.23 1.31 -8.92
N CYS A 21 -9.65 1.45 -7.73
CA CYS A 21 -9.90 0.53 -6.63
C CYS A 21 -11.37 0.53 -6.16
N LYS A 22 -12.03 1.70 -6.16
CA LYS A 22 -13.46 1.80 -5.81
C LYS A 22 -14.37 1.09 -6.81
N GLU A 23 -14.01 1.11 -8.08
CA GLU A 23 -14.73 0.39 -9.15
C GLU A 23 -14.35 -1.10 -9.21
N GLY A 24 -13.49 -1.59 -8.30
CA GLY A 24 -13.02 -2.97 -8.29
C GLY A 24 -11.98 -3.29 -9.36
N MET A 25 -11.55 -2.29 -10.14
CA MET A 25 -10.53 -2.36 -11.18
C MET A 25 -9.11 -2.29 -10.59
N VAL A 26 -8.85 -3.12 -9.58
CA VAL A 26 -7.61 -3.05 -8.80
C VAL A 26 -6.39 -3.51 -9.62
N ASN A 27 -6.58 -4.39 -10.61
CA ASN A 27 -5.47 -4.81 -11.48
C ASN A 27 -5.02 -3.67 -12.40
N GLU A 28 -5.96 -2.88 -12.90
CA GLU A 28 -5.71 -1.68 -13.70
C GLU A 28 -5.02 -0.60 -12.86
N ALA A 29 -5.38 -0.50 -11.57
CA ALA A 29 -4.66 0.36 -10.63
C ALA A 29 -3.19 -0.07 -10.45
N VAL A 30 -2.90 -1.38 -10.41
CA VAL A 30 -1.51 -1.89 -10.36
C VAL A 30 -0.74 -1.55 -11.64
N GLN A 31 -1.36 -1.72 -12.81
CA GLN A 31 -0.72 -1.33 -14.08
C GLN A 31 -0.41 0.16 -14.13
N LEU A 32 -1.32 1.00 -13.61
CA LEU A 32 -1.09 2.43 -13.49
C LEU A 32 0.11 2.69 -12.56
N LEU A 33 0.19 2.04 -11.40
CA LEU A 33 1.34 2.17 -10.49
C LEU A 33 2.67 1.79 -11.15
N GLN A 34 2.70 0.70 -11.92
CA GLN A 34 3.90 0.24 -12.63
C GLN A 34 4.33 1.21 -13.74
N LEU A 35 3.37 1.75 -14.49
CA LEU A 35 3.63 2.78 -15.48
C LEU A 35 4.19 4.04 -14.81
N CYS A 36 3.63 4.42 -13.66
CA CYS A 36 4.13 5.52 -12.85
C CYS A 36 5.54 5.27 -12.34
N GLY A 37 5.90 4.06 -11.90
CA GLY A 37 7.25 3.73 -11.42
C GLY A 37 8.38 4.07 -12.41
N THR A 38 8.07 4.19 -13.69
CA THR A 38 9.03 4.64 -14.72
C THR A 38 9.26 6.16 -14.76
N SER A 39 8.38 6.95 -14.13
CA SER A 39 8.36 8.42 -14.14
C SER A 39 8.35 9.06 -12.73
N PHE A 40 7.76 8.39 -11.74
CA PHE A 40 7.65 8.81 -10.34
C PHE A 40 7.68 7.58 -9.42
N ALA A 41 8.49 7.63 -8.36
CA ALA A 41 8.52 6.57 -7.36
C ALA A 41 7.16 6.49 -6.61
N PRO A 42 6.56 5.30 -6.49
CA PRO A 42 5.37 5.09 -5.67
C PRO A 42 5.55 5.60 -4.23
N SER A 43 4.53 6.26 -3.68
CA SER A 43 4.53 6.74 -2.30
C SER A 43 3.81 5.78 -1.34
N LEU A 44 3.98 5.97 -0.03
CA LEU A 44 3.19 5.30 1.01
C LEU A 44 1.68 5.37 0.71
N ILE A 45 1.18 6.53 0.26
CA ILE A 45 -0.23 6.71 -0.08
C ILE A 45 -0.62 5.81 -1.26
N SER A 46 0.23 5.72 -2.29
CA SER A 46 0.00 4.88 -3.47
C SER A 46 -0.11 3.39 -3.09
N TYR A 47 0.78 2.91 -2.24
CA TYR A 47 0.75 1.55 -1.71
C TYR A 47 -0.49 1.29 -0.86
N ASN A 48 -0.81 2.20 0.07
CA ASN A 48 -1.98 2.08 0.93
C ASN A 48 -3.29 1.96 0.15
N ILE A 49 -3.44 2.72 -0.95
CA ILE A 49 -4.62 2.65 -1.81
C ILE A 49 -4.76 1.25 -2.42
N LEU A 50 -3.68 0.68 -2.95
CA LEU A 50 -3.72 -0.65 -3.58
C LEU A 50 -3.94 -1.76 -2.56
N ILE A 51 -3.28 -1.69 -1.41
CA ILE A 51 -3.43 -2.67 -0.32
C ILE A 51 -4.88 -2.67 0.17
N ASP A 52 -5.47 -1.50 0.43
CA ASP A 52 -6.88 -1.37 0.81
C ASP A 52 -7.82 -1.87 -0.29
N GLY A 53 -7.51 -1.56 -1.56
CA GLY A 53 -8.25 -2.05 -2.71
C GLY A 53 -8.31 -3.58 -2.77
N PHE A 54 -7.16 -4.25 -2.70
CA PHE A 54 -7.10 -5.72 -2.72
C PHE A 54 -7.68 -6.35 -1.45
N ALA A 55 -7.46 -5.76 -0.27
CA ALA A 55 -8.02 -6.25 0.98
C ALA A 55 -9.56 -6.18 0.99
N LYS A 56 -10.16 -5.16 0.36
CA LYS A 56 -11.61 -5.01 0.22
C LYS A 56 -12.22 -5.96 -0.81
N THR A 57 -11.50 -6.27 -1.89
CA THR A 57 -11.95 -7.24 -2.90
C THR A 57 -11.69 -8.70 -2.48
N GLY A 58 -10.97 -8.91 -1.38
CA GLY A 58 -10.68 -10.24 -0.81
C GLY A 58 -9.45 -10.93 -1.40
N ASP A 59 -8.73 -10.29 -2.32
CA ASP A 59 -7.50 -10.82 -2.92
C ASP A 59 -6.30 -10.55 -1.99
N MET A 60 -6.30 -11.19 -0.82
CA MET A 60 -5.27 -10.99 0.22
C MET A 60 -3.87 -11.42 -0.23
N LYS A 61 -3.78 -12.35 -1.19
CA LYS A 61 -2.51 -12.74 -1.79
C LYS A 61 -1.85 -11.55 -2.51
N LYS A 62 -2.62 -10.80 -3.30
CA LYS A 62 -2.10 -9.59 -3.95
C LYS A 62 -1.89 -8.46 -2.95
N ALA A 63 -2.77 -8.28 -1.97
CA ALA A 63 -2.57 -7.29 -0.91
C ALA A 63 -1.20 -7.47 -0.22
N MET A 64 -0.83 -8.72 0.10
CA MET A 64 0.48 -9.04 0.67
C MET A 64 1.63 -8.85 -0.31
N SER A 65 1.45 -9.21 -1.59
CA SER A 65 2.49 -8.96 -2.61
C SER A 65 2.82 -7.46 -2.73
N ILE A 66 1.80 -6.59 -2.64
CA ILE A 66 1.99 -5.13 -2.69
C ILE A 66 2.64 -4.62 -1.38
N TYR A 67 2.27 -5.20 -0.23
CA TYR A 67 2.93 -4.92 1.05
C TYR A 67 4.42 -5.28 1.03
N ASP A 68 4.76 -6.46 0.52
CA ASP A 68 6.15 -6.91 0.41
C ASP A 68 6.95 -6.01 -0.54
N GLU A 69 6.34 -5.55 -1.65
CA GLU A 69 6.95 -4.57 -2.55
C GLU A 69 7.21 -3.23 -1.84
N MET A 70 6.24 -2.73 -1.08
CA MET A 70 6.38 -1.50 -0.28
C MET A 70 7.58 -1.60 0.67
N MET A 71 7.68 -2.71 1.41
CA MET A 71 8.77 -2.96 2.34
C MET A 71 10.11 -3.14 1.62
N GLY A 72 10.12 -3.83 0.46
CA GLY A 72 11.30 -3.99 -0.39
C GLY A 72 11.83 -2.66 -0.95
N ASN A 73 10.95 -1.69 -1.16
CA ASN A 73 11.29 -0.32 -1.56
C ASN A 73 11.65 0.59 -0.37
N GLY A 74 11.76 0.03 0.85
CA GLY A 74 12.16 0.76 2.06
C GLY A 74 11.09 1.70 2.61
N ILE A 75 9.84 1.56 2.17
CA ILE A 75 8.70 2.34 2.67
C ILE A 75 8.10 1.61 3.86
N LYS A 76 8.11 2.25 5.03
CA LYS A 76 7.55 1.69 6.26
C LYS A 76 6.02 1.73 6.23
N ALA A 77 5.39 0.65 6.65
CA ALA A 77 3.95 0.57 6.83
C ALA A 77 3.45 1.55 7.90
N ASP A 78 2.24 2.06 7.72
CA ASP A 78 1.56 2.90 8.70
C ASP A 78 0.29 2.21 9.25
N ASP A 79 -0.39 2.90 10.16
CA ASP A 79 -1.64 2.42 10.75
C ASP A 79 -2.71 2.14 9.69
N ILE A 80 -2.70 2.87 8.56
CA ILE A 80 -3.64 2.65 7.46
C ILE A 80 -3.31 1.33 6.76
N THR A 81 -2.04 1.04 6.51
CA THR A 81 -1.58 -0.23 5.94
C THR A 81 -2.05 -1.41 6.80
N HIS A 82 -1.70 -1.39 8.09
CA HIS A 82 -2.02 -2.50 9.01
C HIS A 82 -3.51 -2.69 9.20
N ARG A 83 -4.26 -1.58 9.34
CA ARG A 83 -5.72 -1.65 9.44
C ARG A 83 -6.35 -2.27 8.20
N SER A 84 -5.88 -1.91 7.02
CA SER A 84 -6.38 -2.46 5.76
C SER A 84 -6.13 -3.96 5.67
N LEU A 85 -4.92 -4.41 5.99
CA LEU A 85 -4.56 -5.82 6.02
C LEU A 85 -5.35 -6.60 7.08
N PHE A 86 -5.43 -6.10 8.32
CA PHE A 86 -6.20 -6.73 9.39
C PHE A 86 -7.65 -6.98 8.98
N TRP A 87 -8.33 -5.96 8.45
CA TRP A 87 -9.72 -6.11 8.02
C TRP A 87 -9.85 -7.03 6.80
N GLY A 88 -8.87 -7.08 5.91
CA GLY A 88 -8.83 -8.03 4.81
C GLY A 88 -8.70 -9.48 5.29
N PHE A 89 -7.72 -9.77 6.14
CA PHE A 89 -7.50 -11.08 6.75
C PHE A 89 -8.69 -11.54 7.61
N PHE A 90 -9.27 -10.63 8.40
CA PHE A 90 -10.46 -10.89 9.19
C PHE A 90 -11.63 -11.36 8.31
N ARG A 91 -11.86 -10.71 7.17
CA ARG A 91 -12.91 -11.10 6.21
C ARG A 91 -12.59 -12.41 5.49
N ALA A 92 -11.32 -12.73 5.30
CA ALA A 92 -10.86 -13.98 4.70
C ALA A 92 -10.84 -15.17 5.67
N ASN A 93 -11.19 -14.96 6.96
CA ASN A 93 -11.09 -15.96 8.04
C ASN A 93 -9.65 -16.48 8.26
N LEU A 94 -8.67 -15.60 8.04
CA LEU A 94 -7.22 -15.83 8.14
C LEU A 94 -6.65 -15.01 9.31
N LEU A 95 -7.15 -15.27 10.52
CA LEU A 95 -6.87 -14.42 11.69
C LEU A 95 -5.44 -14.59 12.22
N GLU A 96 -4.82 -15.74 12.02
CA GLU A 96 -3.45 -15.99 12.48
C GLU A 96 -2.46 -15.08 11.74
N GLU A 97 -2.63 -14.94 10.42
CA GLU A 97 -1.83 -14.08 9.55
C GLU A 97 -1.99 -12.60 9.90
N ALA A 98 -3.19 -12.17 10.29
CA ALA A 98 -3.46 -10.80 10.72
C ALA A 98 -2.64 -10.42 11.98
N VAL A 99 -2.51 -11.36 12.92
CA VAL A 99 -1.80 -11.14 14.19
C VAL A 99 -0.29 -11.09 13.97
N ASP A 100 0.24 -11.92 13.07
CA ASP A 100 1.68 -11.92 12.77
C ASP A 100 2.14 -10.61 12.13
N ILE A 101 1.34 -10.02 11.24
CA ILE A 101 1.63 -8.71 10.63
C ILE A 101 1.71 -7.60 11.69
N LEU A 102 0.79 -7.60 12.65
CA LEU A 102 0.81 -6.61 13.74
C LEU A 102 2.01 -6.78 14.68
N LYS A 103 2.49 -8.01 14.87
CA LYS A 103 3.66 -8.31 15.71
C LYS A 103 4.99 -8.05 15.00
N GLY A 104 5.05 -8.22 13.68
CA GLY A 104 6.26 -8.11 12.87
C GLY A 104 6.90 -6.71 12.90
N ASP A 105 6.11 -5.65 13.01
CA ASP A 105 6.62 -4.26 13.03
C ASP A 105 6.87 -3.70 14.45
N GLY A 106 6.27 -4.30 15.48
CA GLY A 106 6.40 -3.85 16.87
C GLY A 106 7.77 -4.10 17.55
N GLN A 107 8.74 -4.70 16.85
CA GLN A 107 10.07 -5.00 17.42
C GLN A 107 11.20 -4.05 16.97
N LYS A 108 10.97 -3.14 16.01
CA LYS A 108 12.05 -2.26 15.53
C LYS A 108 12.18 -0.91 16.25
N GLU A 109 11.23 -0.51 17.09
CA GLU A 109 11.26 0.83 17.72
C GLU A 109 11.87 0.87 19.13
N SER A 110 12.35 -0.24 19.68
CA SER A 110 12.66 -0.32 21.13
C SER A 110 14.13 -0.56 21.50
N GLN A 111 15.09 -0.57 20.57
CA GLN A 111 16.51 -0.80 20.92
C GLN A 111 17.54 0.26 20.50
N ASP A 112 17.17 1.30 19.75
CA ASP A 112 18.15 2.30 19.29
C ASP A 112 18.41 3.47 20.26
N TRP A 113 17.98 3.39 21.53
CA TRP A 113 18.11 4.50 22.51
C TRP A 113 19.07 4.24 23.68
N ILE A 114 19.79 3.11 23.75
CA ILE A 114 20.56 2.73 24.97
C ILE A 114 22.08 2.58 24.76
N HIS A 115 22.68 2.96 23.62
CA HIS A 115 24.16 2.96 23.52
C HIS A 115 24.71 4.29 23.02
N ASP A 116 24.56 5.34 23.84
CA ASP A 116 25.51 6.46 23.84
C ASP A 116 25.73 6.96 25.28
N GLN A 117 26.57 6.24 26.04
CA GLN A 117 27.38 6.72 27.16
C GLN A 117 28.64 5.88 27.30
#